data_AF-A0A847XKR8-F1
#
_entry.id   AF-A0A847XKR8-F1
#
_cell.length_a   1.000
_cell.length_b   1.000
_cell.length_c   1.000
_cell.angle_alpha   90.00
_cell.angle_beta   90.00
_cell.angle_gamma   90.00
#
_symmetry.space_group_name_H-M   'P 1'
#
loop_
_entity.id
_entity.type
_entity.pdbx_description
1 polymer ?
#
loop_
_entity_poly.entity_id
_entity_poly.type
_entity_poly.pdbx_seq_one_letter_code
_entity_poly.pdbx_strand_id
1 'polypeptide(L)'
;MSFEQFKIGGNNLEKQSQEWSERIKHSFGHCFEVFKFENGDAIPAGGGSIFSNETDIKIAGDFESFKTFIDETHELAERYDLSKLRGWLDLVGTEIDEKLFARLLAFTEKLEVLCPENSKRLEMREELYKEKGEGIKLSDVFDKNVAACVEIATLAQVYLQEEGVCSSFFSGDVLWNEAGGEDLEFSDAHSFIVIRDSGRQYIYDPSNPTNTTAGKFPSIYTMGADFDKEMARGEKKFVTAQNILSKKEVFYGVNDFTNIIPERDIV
;
A
#
# COMPACT_ATOMS: atom_id res chain seq x y z
N MET A 1 -9.49 -30.50 20.06
CA MET A 1 -8.66 -31.56 19.44
C MET A 1 -7.24 -31.04 19.40
N SER A 2 -6.29 -31.86 19.87
CA SER A 2 -4.89 -31.51 20.11
C SER A 2 -4.10 -31.35 18.81
N PHE A 3 -3.27 -30.32 18.76
CA PHE A 3 -2.21 -30.14 17.75
C PHE A 3 -1.14 -31.22 17.93
N GLU A 4 -1.29 -32.34 17.25
CA GLU A 4 -0.17 -33.20 16.87
C GLU A 4 -0.49 -33.84 15.52
N GLN A 5 0.21 -33.39 14.47
CA GLN A 5 0.84 -34.21 13.42
C GLN A 5 1.11 -33.37 12.17
N PHE A 6 2.27 -32.73 12.11
CA PHE A 6 3.03 -32.53 10.86
C PHE A 6 4.52 -32.41 11.22
N LYS A 7 5.22 -33.55 11.27
CA LYS A 7 6.69 -33.61 11.38
C LYS A 7 7.29 -34.16 10.09
N ILE A 8 7.19 -33.39 9.00
CA ILE A 8 8.09 -33.48 7.85
C ILE A 8 8.21 -32.05 7.30
N GLY A 9 9.29 -31.33 7.65
CA GLY A 9 9.56 -29.94 7.17
C GLY A 9 9.74 -28.84 8.23
N GLY A 10 9.69 -29.17 9.53
CA GLY A 10 9.55 -28.20 10.64
C GLY A 10 10.54 -27.05 10.70
N ASN A 11 11.83 -27.25 10.40
CA ASN A 11 12.83 -26.18 10.58
C ASN A 11 12.71 -25.03 9.58
N ASN A 12 12.19 -25.25 8.37
CA ASN A 12 12.15 -24.20 7.34
C ASN A 12 10.88 -23.35 7.48
N LEU A 13 9.75 -23.97 7.81
CA LEU A 13 8.47 -23.27 8.02
C LEU A 13 8.47 -22.48 9.34
N GLU A 14 9.04 -23.00 10.42
CA GLU A 14 9.14 -22.27 11.70
C GLU A 14 10.07 -21.05 11.57
N LYS A 15 11.20 -21.19 10.85
CA LYS A 15 12.13 -20.08 10.60
C LYS A 15 11.50 -19.01 9.70
N GLN A 16 10.81 -19.42 8.63
CA GLN A 16 10.08 -18.50 7.75
C GLN A 16 8.93 -17.78 8.49
N SER A 17 8.21 -18.48 9.36
CA SER A 17 7.18 -17.88 10.21
C SER A 17 7.75 -16.88 11.21
N GLN A 18 8.92 -17.16 11.78
CA GLN A 18 9.58 -16.25 12.72
C GLN A 18 10.12 -15.01 12.00
N GLU A 19 10.80 -15.17 10.87
CA GLU A 19 11.31 -14.06 10.04
C GLU A 19 10.18 -13.18 9.48
N TRP A 20 9.02 -13.77 9.16
CA TRP A 20 7.82 -13.01 8.80
C TRP A 20 7.30 -12.19 9.98
N SER A 21 7.22 -12.78 11.19
CA SER A 21 6.73 -12.07 12.37
C SER A 21 7.60 -10.88 12.78
N GLU A 22 8.91 -10.91 12.46
CA GLU A 22 9.83 -9.79 12.71
C GLU A 22 9.68 -8.66 11.68
N ARG A 23 9.08 -8.93 10.52
CA ARG A 23 8.85 -7.96 9.43
C ARG A 23 7.47 -7.32 9.48
N ILE A 24 6.61 -7.76 10.38
CA ILE A 24 5.27 -7.22 10.60
C ILE A 24 5.18 -6.52 11.94
N LYS A 25 4.58 -5.34 11.92
CA LYS A 25 4.13 -4.64 13.12
C LYS A 25 2.61 -4.53 13.10
N HIS A 26 1.96 -5.17 14.07
CA HIS A 26 0.53 -4.98 14.27
C HIS A 26 0.25 -3.59 14.83
N SER A 27 -0.79 -2.96 14.32
CA SER A 27 -1.31 -1.67 14.77
C SER A 27 -2.68 -1.88 15.42
N PHE A 28 -3.39 -0.79 15.74
CA PHE A 28 -4.73 -0.86 16.32
C PHE A 28 -5.72 -1.53 15.35
N GLY A 29 -6.65 -2.34 15.90
CA GLY A 29 -7.72 -2.98 15.14
C GLY A 29 -7.23 -4.05 14.15
N HIS A 30 -7.70 -3.99 12.90
CA HIS A 30 -7.32 -4.93 11.83
C HIS A 30 -6.04 -4.53 11.08
N CYS A 31 -5.41 -3.43 11.48
CA CYS A 31 -4.34 -2.81 10.71
C CYS A 31 -2.96 -3.35 11.06
N PHE A 32 -2.05 -3.33 10.09
CA PHE A 32 -0.66 -3.75 10.27
C PHE A 32 0.26 -3.10 9.24
N GLU A 33 1.54 -3.08 9.58
CA GLU A 33 2.62 -2.56 8.75
C GLU A 33 3.56 -3.72 8.38
N VAL A 34 3.96 -3.79 7.11
CA VAL A 34 4.96 -4.75 6.60
C VAL A 34 6.17 -3.98 6.11
N PHE A 35 7.31 -4.17 6.76
CA PHE A 35 8.54 -3.43 6.45
C PHE A 35 9.25 -3.97 5.21
N LYS A 36 9.11 -5.27 4.93
CA LYS A 36 9.86 -5.94 3.87
C LYS A 36 9.10 -7.14 3.35
N PHE A 37 8.97 -7.22 2.04
CA PHE A 37 8.44 -8.39 1.34
C PHE A 37 9.58 -9.17 0.66
N GLU A 38 9.45 -10.48 0.66
CA GLU A 38 10.36 -11.47 0.08
C GLU A 38 9.57 -12.49 -0.72
N ASN A 39 10.18 -13.02 -1.78
CA ASN A 39 9.51 -13.96 -2.66
C ASN A 39 9.06 -15.21 -1.89
N GLY A 40 7.78 -15.55 -2.02
CA GLY A 40 7.11 -16.62 -1.30
C GLY A 40 6.34 -16.16 -0.06
N ASP A 41 6.43 -14.88 0.33
CA ASP A 41 5.65 -14.34 1.43
C ASP A 41 4.13 -14.43 1.17
N ALA A 42 3.36 -14.62 2.24
CA ALA A 42 1.90 -14.61 2.17
C ALA A 42 1.38 -13.18 2.35
N ILE A 43 0.85 -12.59 1.29
CA ILE A 43 0.28 -11.24 1.29
C ILE A 43 -1.16 -11.32 1.84
N PRO A 44 -1.46 -10.68 2.98
CA PRO A 44 -2.81 -10.62 3.53
C PRO A 44 -3.70 -9.71 2.68
N ALA A 45 -4.65 -10.28 1.92
CA ALA A 45 -5.48 -9.55 0.96
C ALA A 45 -6.93 -9.34 1.41
N GLY A 46 -7.22 -9.58 2.69
CA GLY A 46 -8.52 -9.37 3.32
C GLY A 46 -8.91 -10.49 4.30
N GLY A 47 -9.98 -10.26 5.06
CA GLY A 47 -10.66 -11.28 5.87
C GLY A 47 -11.90 -11.81 5.14
N GLY A 48 -12.26 -13.08 5.32
CA GLY A 48 -13.46 -13.69 4.70
C GLY A 48 -14.79 -13.12 5.23
N SER A 49 -14.73 -12.18 6.17
CA SER A 49 -15.85 -11.53 6.84
C SER A 49 -15.41 -10.16 7.38
N ILE A 50 -16.29 -9.16 7.29
CA ILE A 50 -16.14 -7.84 7.95
C ILE A 50 -16.09 -7.93 9.49
N PHE A 51 -16.34 -9.12 10.06
CA PHE A 51 -16.28 -9.40 11.50
C PHE A 51 -15.11 -10.30 11.89
N SER A 52 -14.26 -10.70 10.93
CA SER A 52 -13.07 -11.50 11.22
C SER A 52 -11.88 -10.57 11.49
N ASN A 53 -11.21 -10.77 12.63
CA ASN A 53 -9.92 -10.17 12.91
C ASN A 53 -8.77 -10.91 12.19
N GLU A 54 -9.09 -11.96 11.43
CA GLU A 54 -8.13 -12.77 10.69
C GLU A 54 -8.21 -12.44 9.20
N THR A 55 -7.08 -12.07 8.61
CA THR A 55 -6.93 -11.97 7.15
C THR A 55 -6.85 -13.38 6.56
N ASP A 56 -8.01 -14.01 6.40
CA ASP A 56 -8.14 -15.40 5.97
C ASP A 56 -7.73 -15.61 4.50
N ILE A 57 -7.74 -14.54 3.71
CA ILE A 57 -7.35 -14.59 2.30
C ILE A 57 -5.88 -14.19 2.18
N LYS A 58 -5.07 -15.13 1.70
CA LYS A 58 -3.63 -14.95 1.49
C LYS A 58 -3.28 -15.18 0.03
N ILE A 59 -2.51 -14.25 -0.54
CA ILE A 59 -1.94 -14.38 -1.88
C ILE A 59 -0.46 -14.73 -1.73
N ALA A 60 0.02 -15.71 -2.48
CA ALA A 60 1.45 -15.98 -2.53
C ALA A 60 2.16 -14.88 -3.34
N GLY A 61 3.08 -14.15 -2.71
CA GLY A 61 3.92 -13.15 -3.36
C GLY A 61 5.01 -13.82 -4.20
N ASP A 62 4.83 -13.90 -5.51
CA ASP A 62 5.80 -14.48 -6.44
C ASP A 62 6.61 -13.40 -7.17
N PHE A 63 7.25 -12.51 -6.39
CA PHE A 63 7.91 -11.28 -6.87
C PHE A 63 8.94 -11.47 -7.98
N GLU A 64 9.56 -12.66 -8.10
CA GLU A 64 10.46 -12.97 -9.22
C GLU A 64 9.75 -12.87 -10.59
N SER A 65 8.43 -13.08 -10.66
CA SER A 65 7.66 -12.89 -11.90
C SER A 65 7.58 -11.43 -12.34
N PHE A 66 7.84 -10.48 -11.43
CA PHE A 66 7.79 -9.05 -11.69
C PHE A 66 9.18 -8.44 -11.94
N LYS A 67 10.25 -9.24 -12.01
CA LYS A 67 11.61 -8.73 -12.20
C LYS A 67 11.75 -7.82 -13.42
N THR A 68 11.21 -8.24 -14.57
CA THR A 68 11.24 -7.41 -15.79
C THR A 68 10.48 -6.09 -15.60
N PHE A 69 9.31 -6.12 -14.94
CA PHE A 69 8.56 -4.91 -14.64
C PHE A 69 9.38 -3.96 -13.75
N ILE A 70 10.02 -4.48 -12.70
CA ILE A 70 10.85 -3.70 -11.76
C ILE A 70 12.05 -3.10 -12.49
N ASP A 71 12.80 -3.91 -13.24
CA ASP A 71 13.99 -3.47 -13.98
C ASP A 71 13.62 -2.37 -15.01
N GLU A 72 12.52 -2.55 -15.76
CA GLU A 72 12.05 -1.53 -16.71
C GLU A 72 11.54 -0.25 -16.03
N THR A 73 10.98 -0.37 -14.82
CA THR A 73 10.53 0.78 -14.03
C THR A 73 11.72 1.58 -13.51
N HIS A 74 12.76 0.90 -13.01
CA HIS A 74 14.03 1.51 -12.64
C HIS A 74 14.65 2.27 -13.83
N GLU A 75 14.75 1.62 -14.99
CA GLU A 75 15.28 2.26 -16.20
C GLU A 75 14.48 3.49 -16.63
N LEU A 76 13.16 3.49 -16.47
CA LEU A 76 12.32 4.65 -16.77
C LEU A 76 12.61 5.79 -15.78
N ALA A 77 12.71 5.49 -14.49
CA ALA A 77 13.01 6.48 -13.45
C ALA A 77 14.35 7.21 -13.73
N GLU A 78 15.39 6.48 -14.15
CA GLU A 78 16.71 7.04 -14.45
C GLU A 78 16.75 7.89 -15.74
N ARG A 79 15.71 7.85 -16.58
CA ARG A 79 15.62 8.67 -17.80
C ARG A 79 15.07 10.07 -17.56
N TYR A 80 14.44 10.32 -16.41
CA TYR A 80 13.89 11.65 -16.12
C TYR A 80 15.02 12.67 -15.89
N ASP A 81 14.82 13.88 -16.43
CA ASP A 81 15.71 15.01 -16.18
C ASP A 81 15.43 15.57 -14.78
N LEU A 82 16.20 15.12 -13.79
CA LEU A 82 16.02 15.48 -12.38
C LEU A 82 16.08 16.99 -12.13
N SER A 83 16.90 17.73 -12.89
CA SER A 83 17.00 19.19 -12.75
C SER A 83 15.71 19.88 -13.20
N LYS A 84 15.15 19.46 -14.33
CA LYS A 84 13.83 19.97 -14.78
C LYS A 84 12.72 19.55 -13.82
N LEU A 85 12.77 18.31 -13.32
CA LEU A 85 11.78 17.80 -12.38
C LEU A 85 11.79 18.58 -11.06
N ARG A 86 12.97 18.83 -10.48
CA ARG A 86 13.15 19.70 -9.31
C ARG A 86 12.55 21.08 -9.55
N GLY A 87 12.88 21.71 -10.69
CA GLY A 87 12.33 23.01 -11.04
C GLY A 87 10.79 23.02 -11.16
N TRP A 88 10.18 21.93 -11.63
CA TRP A 88 8.74 21.77 -11.65
C TRP A 88 8.15 21.54 -10.24
N LEU A 89 8.79 20.72 -9.40
CA LEU A 89 8.37 20.47 -8.01
C LEU A 89 8.42 21.76 -7.16
N ASP A 90 9.40 22.64 -7.42
CA ASP A 90 9.47 23.97 -6.78
C ASP A 90 8.26 24.84 -7.16
N LEU A 91 7.82 24.81 -8.41
CA LEU A 91 6.63 25.55 -8.86
C LEU A 91 5.34 25.02 -8.25
N VAL A 92 5.26 23.70 -8.01
CA VAL A 92 4.16 23.05 -7.29
C VAL A 92 4.18 23.37 -5.79
N GLY A 93 5.34 23.82 -5.27
CA GLY A 93 5.55 24.16 -3.87
C GLY A 93 5.69 22.94 -2.97
N THR A 94 6.35 21.88 -3.45
CA THR A 94 6.62 20.66 -2.68
C THR A 94 8.11 20.42 -2.49
N GLU A 95 8.48 19.91 -1.33
CA GLU A 95 9.88 19.65 -0.94
C GLU A 95 10.25 18.17 -1.05
N ILE A 96 9.43 17.35 -1.72
CA ILE A 96 9.79 15.96 -2.03
C ILE A 96 11.05 15.93 -2.91
N ASP A 97 11.95 14.99 -2.61
CA ASP A 97 13.15 14.73 -3.42
C ASP A 97 12.77 14.33 -4.86
N GLU A 98 13.45 14.92 -5.84
CA GLU A 98 13.14 14.70 -7.24
C GLU A 98 13.43 13.27 -7.71
N LYS A 99 14.42 12.59 -7.12
CA LYS A 99 14.71 11.19 -7.46
C LYS A 99 13.62 10.28 -6.90
N LEU A 100 13.16 10.51 -5.67
CA LEU A 100 12.02 9.82 -5.11
C LEU A 100 10.77 10.04 -5.98
N PHE A 101 10.47 11.28 -6.34
CA PHE A 101 9.32 11.56 -7.20
C PHE A 101 9.43 10.88 -8.57
N ALA A 102 10.60 10.89 -9.20
CA ALA A 102 10.86 10.22 -10.48
C ALA A 102 10.57 8.70 -10.41
N ARG A 103 10.95 8.04 -9.32
CA ARG A 103 10.67 6.61 -9.08
C ARG A 103 9.17 6.35 -8.94
N LEU A 104 8.47 7.16 -8.14
CA LEU A 104 7.03 7.04 -7.94
C LEU A 104 6.25 7.31 -9.22
N LEU A 105 6.71 8.27 -10.04
CA LEU A 105 6.14 8.55 -11.35
C LEU A 105 6.37 7.39 -12.32
N ALA A 106 7.60 6.87 -12.43
CA ALA A 106 7.92 5.72 -13.27
C ALA A 106 7.04 4.51 -12.92
N PHE A 107 6.91 4.20 -11.64
CA PHE A 107 6.05 3.11 -11.17
C PHE A 107 4.59 3.34 -11.57
N THR A 108 4.08 4.56 -11.39
CA THR A 108 2.70 4.91 -11.77
C THR A 108 2.45 4.73 -13.27
N GLU A 109 3.38 5.18 -14.13
CA GLU A 109 3.29 5.01 -15.58
C GLU A 109 3.34 3.54 -16.00
N LYS A 110 4.26 2.75 -15.42
CA LYS A 110 4.40 1.33 -15.72
C LYS A 110 3.21 0.52 -15.21
N LEU A 111 2.69 0.86 -14.03
CA LEU A 111 1.51 0.23 -13.46
C LEU A 111 0.28 0.44 -14.35
N GLU A 112 0.10 1.60 -14.97
CA GLU A 112 -1.02 1.85 -15.88
C GLU A 112 -1.00 0.92 -17.10
N VAL A 113 0.19 0.54 -17.58
CA VAL A 113 0.35 -0.45 -18.65
C VAL A 113 0.09 -1.88 -18.14
N LEU A 114 0.58 -2.20 -16.94
CA LEU A 114 0.44 -3.54 -16.35
C LEU A 114 -1.00 -3.84 -15.89
N CYS A 115 -1.69 -2.86 -15.33
CA CYS A 115 -3.02 -2.96 -14.74
C CYS A 115 -3.92 -1.81 -15.26
N PRO A 116 -4.32 -1.84 -16.54
CA PRO A 116 -5.20 -0.82 -17.10
C PRO A 116 -6.58 -0.86 -16.46
N GLU A 117 -7.35 0.21 -16.62
CA GLU A 117 -8.69 0.31 -16.04
C GLU A 117 -9.61 -0.84 -16.48
N ASN A 118 -10.29 -1.46 -15.51
CA ASN A 118 -11.15 -2.62 -15.72
C ASN A 118 -12.48 -2.43 -15.00
N SER A 119 -13.54 -2.15 -15.75
CA SER A 119 -14.89 -1.97 -15.19
C SER A 119 -15.51 -3.26 -14.61
N LYS A 120 -14.96 -4.43 -14.96
CA LYS A 120 -15.38 -5.75 -14.44
C LYS A 120 -14.46 -6.30 -13.36
N ARG A 121 -13.57 -5.46 -12.83
CA ARG A 121 -12.54 -5.86 -11.85
C ARG A 121 -13.11 -6.68 -10.69
N LEU A 122 -14.20 -6.21 -10.06
CA LEU A 122 -14.79 -6.87 -8.89
C LEU A 122 -15.33 -8.27 -9.23
N GLU A 123 -16.12 -8.40 -10.29
CA GLU A 123 -16.69 -9.67 -10.75
C GLU A 123 -15.58 -10.69 -11.08
N MET A 124 -14.61 -10.27 -11.90
CA MET A 124 -13.48 -11.12 -12.30
C MET A 124 -12.58 -11.50 -11.13
N ARG A 125 -12.43 -10.60 -10.15
CA ARG A 125 -11.69 -10.88 -8.92
C ARG A 125 -12.38 -11.98 -8.13
N GLU A 126 -13.68 -11.87 -7.89
CA GLU A 126 -14.42 -12.91 -7.18
C GLU A 126 -14.29 -14.28 -7.86
N GLU A 127 -14.39 -14.32 -9.18
CA GLU A 127 -14.20 -15.54 -9.96
C GLU A 127 -12.80 -16.13 -9.78
N LEU A 128 -11.75 -15.30 -9.89
CA LEU A 128 -10.37 -15.74 -9.72
C LEU A 128 -10.13 -16.35 -8.34
N TYR A 129 -10.61 -15.70 -7.29
CA TYR A 129 -10.44 -16.19 -5.92
C TYR A 129 -11.24 -17.48 -5.67
N LYS A 130 -12.42 -17.64 -6.28
CA LYS A 130 -13.18 -18.90 -6.25
C LYS A 130 -12.48 -20.03 -7.01
N GLU A 131 -11.84 -19.72 -8.14
CA GLU A 131 -11.13 -20.70 -8.98
C GLU A 131 -9.81 -21.18 -8.36
N LYS A 132 -8.98 -20.24 -7.91
CA LYS A 132 -7.62 -20.53 -7.42
C LYS A 132 -7.55 -20.85 -5.92
N GLY A 133 -8.49 -20.35 -5.12
CA GLY A 133 -8.51 -20.53 -3.66
C GLY A 133 -7.18 -20.14 -3.01
N GLU A 134 -6.70 -20.98 -2.10
CA GLU A 134 -5.43 -20.78 -1.35
C GLU A 134 -4.16 -20.79 -2.22
N GLY A 135 -4.25 -21.19 -3.50
CA GLY A 135 -3.12 -21.27 -4.42
C GLY A 135 -2.90 -20.01 -5.26
N ILE A 136 -3.66 -18.93 -5.03
CA ILE A 136 -3.57 -17.69 -5.81
C ILE A 136 -2.22 -17.00 -5.63
N LYS A 137 -1.63 -16.57 -6.74
CA LYS A 137 -0.37 -15.81 -6.76
C LYS A 137 -0.60 -14.34 -7.10
N LEU A 138 0.37 -13.50 -6.76
CA LEU A 138 0.30 -12.08 -7.10
C LEU A 138 0.28 -11.90 -8.63
N SER A 139 1.11 -12.64 -9.36
CA SER A 139 1.08 -12.68 -10.83
C SER A 139 -0.29 -13.03 -11.40
N ASP A 140 -1.00 -14.03 -10.85
CA ASP A 140 -2.35 -14.40 -11.30
C ASP A 140 -3.32 -13.20 -11.24
N VAL A 141 -3.20 -12.37 -10.20
CA VAL A 141 -4.06 -11.18 -10.01
C VAL A 141 -3.76 -10.10 -11.05
N PHE A 142 -2.49 -9.86 -11.35
CA PHE A 142 -2.09 -8.89 -12.38
C PHE A 142 -2.38 -9.39 -13.80
N ASP A 143 -2.13 -10.67 -14.10
CA ASP A 143 -2.41 -11.29 -15.40
C ASP A 143 -3.91 -11.23 -15.76
N LYS A 144 -4.78 -11.31 -14.75
CA LYS A 144 -6.24 -11.15 -14.92
C LYS A 144 -6.70 -9.70 -14.90
N ASN A 145 -5.80 -8.76 -14.66
CA ASN A 145 -6.09 -7.34 -14.48
C ASN A 145 -7.17 -7.09 -13.40
N VAL A 146 -7.01 -7.74 -12.23
CA VAL A 146 -7.94 -7.67 -11.09
C VAL A 146 -7.30 -7.19 -9.79
N ALA A 147 -6.12 -6.58 -9.88
CA ALA A 147 -5.40 -6.02 -8.74
C ALA A 147 -6.19 -4.88 -8.09
N ALA A 148 -6.18 -4.86 -6.75
CA ALA A 148 -6.75 -3.82 -5.90
C ALA A 148 -5.65 -3.16 -5.06
N CYS A 149 -6.02 -2.33 -4.08
CA CYS A 149 -5.08 -1.56 -3.27
C CYS A 149 -3.99 -2.44 -2.62
N VAL A 150 -4.34 -3.62 -2.11
CA VAL A 150 -3.37 -4.50 -1.45
C VAL A 150 -2.32 -5.07 -2.40
N GLU A 151 -2.70 -5.57 -3.59
CA GLU A 151 -1.74 -6.13 -4.54
C GLU A 151 -0.87 -5.04 -5.16
N ILE A 152 -1.48 -3.89 -5.47
CA ILE A 152 -0.80 -2.74 -6.04
C ILE A 152 0.21 -2.17 -5.04
N ALA A 153 -0.20 -1.93 -3.78
CA ALA A 153 0.70 -1.45 -2.74
C ALA A 153 1.79 -2.47 -2.42
N THR A 154 1.50 -3.78 -2.46
CA THR A 154 2.54 -4.79 -2.26
C THR A 154 3.61 -4.74 -3.35
N LEU A 155 3.21 -4.67 -4.63
CA LEU A 155 4.16 -4.55 -5.74
C LEU A 155 4.95 -3.23 -5.66
N ALA A 156 4.30 -2.13 -5.26
CA ALA A 156 4.96 -0.84 -5.02
C ALA A 156 6.01 -0.92 -3.91
N GLN A 157 5.70 -1.59 -2.79
CA GLN A 157 6.65 -1.77 -1.70
C GLN A 157 7.88 -2.58 -2.13
N VAL A 158 7.69 -3.64 -2.91
CA VAL A 158 8.81 -4.44 -3.45
C VAL A 158 9.69 -3.60 -4.37
N TYR A 159 9.09 -2.81 -5.26
CA TYR A 159 9.84 -1.88 -6.12
C TYR A 159 10.64 -0.86 -5.29
N LEU A 160 10.01 -0.20 -4.32
CA LEU A 160 10.67 0.81 -3.48
C LEU A 160 11.78 0.22 -2.61
N GLN A 161 11.61 -1.02 -2.13
CA GLN A 161 12.64 -1.78 -1.44
C GLN A 161 13.88 -2.00 -2.31
N GLU A 162 13.71 -2.42 -3.57
CA GLU A 162 14.80 -2.60 -4.54
C GLU A 162 15.52 -1.27 -4.84
N GLU A 163 14.77 -0.17 -4.89
CA GLU A 163 15.29 1.19 -5.06
C GLU A 163 16.03 1.75 -3.83
N GLY A 164 16.04 1.01 -2.72
CA GLY A 164 16.64 1.43 -1.45
C GLY A 164 15.89 2.59 -0.78
N VAL A 165 14.60 2.78 -1.10
CA VAL A 165 13.75 3.76 -0.45
C VAL A 165 13.33 3.22 0.91
N CYS A 166 13.45 4.04 1.97
CA CYS A 166 12.97 3.67 3.28
C CYS A 166 11.44 3.80 3.30
N SER A 167 10.75 2.69 3.02
CA SER A 167 9.29 2.64 3.00
C SER A 167 8.76 1.38 3.65
N SER A 168 7.47 1.39 3.97
CA SER A 168 6.73 0.22 4.44
C SER A 168 5.36 0.19 3.80
N PHE A 169 4.88 -1.04 3.56
CA PHE A 169 3.49 -1.28 3.24
C PHE A 169 2.65 -1.12 4.52
N PHE A 170 1.48 -0.51 4.39
CA PHE A 170 0.54 -0.34 5.48
C PHE A 170 -0.84 -0.82 5.03
N SER A 171 -1.39 -1.81 5.74
CA SER A 171 -2.81 -2.14 5.66
C SER A 171 -3.50 -1.36 6.77
N GLY A 172 -4.23 -0.33 6.37
CA GLY A 172 -4.91 0.59 7.27
C GLY A 172 -6.27 0.97 6.73
N ASP A 173 -6.68 2.17 7.07
CA ASP A 173 -7.96 2.74 6.70
C ASP A 173 -7.79 4.16 6.16
N VAL A 174 -8.74 4.59 5.33
CA VAL A 174 -8.78 5.94 4.76
C VAL A 174 -10.18 6.55 4.89
N LEU A 175 -10.22 7.85 5.15
CA LEU A 175 -11.40 8.71 5.06
C LEU A 175 -11.22 9.64 3.88
N TRP A 176 -12.09 9.52 2.88
CA TRP A 176 -12.01 10.27 1.63
C TRP A 176 -12.64 11.66 1.69
N ASN A 177 -13.47 11.89 2.71
CA ASN A 177 -14.23 13.13 2.92
C ASN A 177 -13.42 14.10 3.79
N GLU A 178 -13.62 15.40 3.58
CA GLU A 178 -12.99 16.48 4.37
C GLU A 178 -13.55 16.55 5.80
N ALA A 179 -12.74 16.98 6.77
CA ALA A 179 -13.17 17.23 8.15
C ALA A 179 -14.35 18.22 8.18
N GLY A 180 -15.58 17.72 8.39
CA GLY A 180 -16.81 18.53 8.39
C GLY A 180 -17.89 18.11 7.37
N GLY A 181 -17.63 17.12 6.52
CA GLY A 181 -18.68 16.44 5.75
C GLY A 181 -19.53 15.52 6.65
N GLU A 182 -20.80 15.29 6.30
CA GLU A 182 -21.73 14.47 7.08
C GLU A 182 -21.31 12.98 7.18
N ASP A 183 -20.32 12.55 6.37
CA ASP A 183 -19.91 11.15 6.20
C ASP A 183 -18.45 10.88 6.63
N LEU A 184 -18.03 11.35 7.82
CA LEU A 184 -16.76 10.93 8.46
C LEU A 184 -16.93 9.76 9.42
N GLU A 185 -18.14 9.20 9.49
CA GLU A 185 -18.48 8.16 10.46
C GLU A 185 -17.79 6.82 10.15
N PHE A 186 -17.54 6.54 8.86
CA PHE A 186 -17.04 5.25 8.38
C PHE A 186 -15.80 5.42 7.50
N SER A 187 -14.77 4.63 7.79
CA SER A 187 -13.57 4.50 6.98
C SER A 187 -13.67 3.33 6.01
N ASP A 188 -12.90 3.43 4.92
CA ASP A 188 -12.67 2.32 4.00
C ASP A 188 -11.34 1.64 4.32
N ALA A 189 -11.34 0.31 4.42
CA ALA A 189 -10.11 -0.46 4.50
C ALA A 189 -9.28 -0.26 3.23
N HIS A 190 -8.01 0.12 3.40
CA HIS A 190 -7.17 0.55 2.30
C HIS A 190 -5.68 0.30 2.55
N SER A 191 -4.97 -0.08 1.49
CA SER A 191 -3.53 -0.35 1.56
C SER A 191 -2.75 0.75 0.85
N PHE A 192 -1.73 1.26 1.52
CA PHE A 192 -0.89 2.36 1.05
C PHE A 192 0.57 2.17 1.52
N ILE A 193 1.46 3.05 1.07
CA ILE A 193 2.88 3.04 1.45
C ILE A 193 3.19 4.24 2.33
N VAL A 194 3.88 4.01 3.44
CA VAL A 194 4.49 5.06 4.25
C VAL A 194 5.96 5.18 3.86
N ILE A 195 6.35 6.33 3.32
CA ILE A 195 7.73 6.63 2.89
C ILE A 195 8.38 7.55 3.91
N ARG A 196 9.62 7.25 4.29
CA ARG A 196 10.44 8.01 5.22
C ARG A 196 11.66 8.52 4.45
N ASP A 197 11.67 9.81 4.12
CA ASP A 197 12.74 10.41 3.33
C ASP A 197 13.23 11.71 3.97
N SER A 198 14.54 11.82 4.18
CA SER A 198 15.18 13.06 4.63
C SER A 198 14.57 13.70 5.90
N GLY A 199 14.10 12.88 6.84
CA GLY A 199 13.46 13.32 8.08
C GLY A 199 11.99 13.73 7.93
N ARG A 200 11.37 13.47 6.77
CA ARG A 200 9.96 13.66 6.47
C ARG A 200 9.28 12.33 6.26
N GLN A 201 7.97 12.32 6.41
CA GLN A 201 7.14 11.18 6.06
C GLN A 201 6.14 11.59 4.97
N TYR A 202 5.87 10.66 4.06
CA TYR A 202 4.87 10.79 3.02
C TYR A 202 3.98 9.56 3.01
N ILE A 203 2.72 9.73 2.63
CA ILE A 203 1.89 8.62 2.19
C ILE A 203 1.92 8.58 0.67
N TYR A 204 2.22 7.42 0.12
CA TYR A 204 2.08 7.14 -1.30
C TYR A 204 0.94 6.14 -1.48
N ASP A 205 -0.07 6.53 -2.25
CA ASP A 205 -1.19 5.68 -2.64
C ASP A 205 -1.06 5.29 -4.12
N PRO A 206 -0.42 4.14 -4.43
CA PRO A 206 -0.23 3.68 -5.80
C PRO A 206 -1.54 3.25 -6.48
N SER A 207 -2.58 2.93 -5.70
CA SER A 207 -3.87 2.47 -6.19
C SER A 207 -4.79 3.59 -6.67
N ASN A 208 -4.59 4.80 -6.17
CA ASN A 208 -5.42 5.97 -6.51
C ASN A 208 -4.57 7.12 -7.08
N PRO A 209 -3.94 6.95 -8.26
CA PRO A 209 -3.10 7.99 -8.86
C PRO A 209 -3.89 9.28 -9.11
N THR A 210 -3.18 10.41 -9.07
CA THR A 210 -3.77 11.72 -9.32
C THR A 210 -3.94 11.93 -10.82
N ASN A 211 -5.19 12.00 -11.28
CA ASN A 211 -5.51 12.32 -12.67
C ASN A 211 -5.28 13.81 -12.96
N THR A 212 -4.49 14.12 -13.99
CA THR A 212 -4.24 15.47 -14.47
C THR A 212 -4.52 15.56 -15.97
N THR A 213 -4.52 16.77 -16.53
CA THR A 213 -4.62 16.95 -18.00
C THR A 213 -3.42 16.38 -18.75
N ALA A 214 -2.29 16.14 -18.08
CA ALA A 214 -1.07 15.59 -18.66
C ALA A 214 -0.94 14.06 -18.48
N GLY A 215 -1.91 13.43 -17.82
CA GLY A 215 -1.89 12.00 -17.51
C GLY A 215 -2.02 11.72 -16.02
N LYS A 216 -1.74 10.47 -15.63
CA LYS A 216 -1.75 10.01 -14.23
C LYS A 216 -0.41 10.31 -13.57
N PHE A 217 -0.48 10.92 -12.40
CA PHE A 217 0.66 11.22 -11.55
C PHE A 217 0.58 10.43 -10.25
N PRO A 218 1.72 10.16 -9.58
CA PRO A 218 1.71 9.47 -8.30
C PRO A 218 0.90 10.26 -7.27
N SER A 219 0.06 9.55 -6.51
CA SER A 219 -0.71 10.17 -5.42
C SER A 219 0.10 10.18 -4.14
N ILE A 220 0.68 11.34 -3.84
CA ILE A 220 1.60 11.51 -2.72
C ILE A 220 1.04 12.57 -1.79
N TYR A 221 1.06 12.29 -0.50
CA TYR A 221 0.49 13.13 0.53
C TYR A 221 1.54 13.53 1.55
N THR A 222 1.56 14.82 1.90
CA THR A 222 2.22 15.34 3.10
C THR A 222 1.27 15.21 4.28
N MET A 223 1.82 15.00 5.48
CA MET A 223 1.01 14.75 6.68
C MET A 223 1.09 15.89 7.69
N GLY A 224 -0.02 16.16 8.36
CA GLY A 224 -0.11 17.17 9.43
C GLY A 224 0.51 16.73 10.75
N ALA A 225 0.71 15.43 10.94
CA ALA A 225 1.30 14.82 12.12
C ALA A 225 2.32 13.72 11.76
N ASP A 226 3.13 13.32 12.73
CA ASP A 226 4.06 12.18 12.59
C ASP A 226 3.27 10.87 12.63
N PHE A 227 3.14 10.22 11.48
CA PHE A 227 2.32 9.03 11.31
C PHE A 227 2.79 7.87 12.18
N ASP A 228 4.10 7.61 12.19
CA ASP A 228 4.67 6.52 12.98
C ASP A 228 4.38 6.69 14.47
N LYS A 229 4.52 7.92 14.96
CA LYS A 229 4.24 8.26 16.35
C LYS A 229 2.77 8.09 16.69
N GLU A 230 1.86 8.52 15.82
CA GLU A 230 0.42 8.38 16.04
C GLU A 230 -0.01 6.91 16.01
N MET A 231 0.47 6.11 15.04
CA MET A 231 0.16 4.69 14.96
C MET A 231 0.72 3.88 16.13
N ALA A 232 1.88 4.28 16.67
CA ALA A 232 2.50 3.63 17.83
C ALA A 232 1.71 3.79 19.13
N ARG A 233 0.70 4.68 19.19
CA ARG A 233 -0.15 4.83 20.38
C ARG A 233 -1.06 3.62 20.62
N GLY A 234 -1.30 2.80 19.60
CA GLY A 234 -2.15 1.62 19.71
C GLY A 234 -3.61 1.96 20.00
N GLU A 235 -4.09 3.10 19.50
CA GLU A 235 -5.48 3.54 19.54
C GLU A 235 -5.97 3.89 18.14
N LYS A 236 -7.29 3.95 17.95
CA LYS A 236 -7.89 4.46 16.72
C LYS A 236 -7.38 5.87 16.45
N LYS A 237 -6.79 6.08 15.28
CA LYS A 237 -6.24 7.39 14.89
C LYS A 237 -6.16 7.50 13.39
N PHE A 238 -6.44 8.69 12.89
CA PHE A 238 -6.27 9.10 11.50
C PHE A 238 -5.45 10.39 11.46
N VAL A 239 -4.47 10.42 10.58
CA VAL A 239 -3.62 11.58 10.32
C VAL A 239 -4.13 12.29 9.08
N THR A 240 -4.31 13.60 9.20
CA THR A 240 -4.66 14.49 8.10
C THR A 240 -3.52 14.52 7.10
N ALA A 241 -3.85 14.28 5.83
CA ALA A 241 -2.90 14.18 4.75
C ALA A 241 -3.38 15.00 3.55
N GLN A 242 -2.50 15.81 2.98
CA GLN A 242 -2.81 16.65 1.83
C GLN A 242 -2.01 16.21 0.61
N ASN A 243 -2.70 15.94 -0.50
CA ASN A 243 -2.06 15.54 -1.74
C ASN A 243 -1.22 16.68 -2.31
N ILE A 244 0.04 16.41 -2.67
CA ILE A 244 0.98 17.45 -3.08
C ILE A 244 0.59 18.13 -4.39
N LEU A 245 -0.15 17.44 -5.27
CA LEU A 245 -0.57 17.96 -6.58
C LEU A 245 -1.99 18.51 -6.56
N SER A 246 -2.97 17.67 -6.19
CA SER A 246 -4.38 18.03 -6.23
C SER A 246 -4.82 18.91 -5.05
N LYS A 247 -3.99 19.01 -4.01
CA LYS A 247 -4.29 19.70 -2.74
C LYS A 247 -5.49 19.11 -1.98
N LYS A 248 -6.04 17.98 -2.46
CA LYS A 248 -7.11 17.24 -1.79
C LYS A 248 -6.63 16.78 -0.40
N GLU A 249 -7.45 17.04 0.60
CA GLU A 249 -7.29 16.51 1.94
C GLU A 249 -7.97 15.15 2.07
N VAL A 250 -7.32 14.23 2.76
CA VAL A 250 -7.81 12.89 3.13
C VAL A 250 -7.22 12.53 4.49
N PHE A 251 -7.75 11.50 5.14
CA PHE A 251 -7.22 11.06 6.43
C PHE A 251 -6.86 9.59 6.35
N TYR A 252 -5.62 9.25 6.69
CA TYR A 252 -5.13 7.87 6.70
C TYR A 252 -4.83 7.41 8.12
N GLY A 253 -5.11 6.16 8.43
CA GLY A 253 -4.89 5.70 9.78
C GLY A 253 -5.29 4.26 10.04
N VAL A 254 -5.76 4.04 11.26
CA VAL A 254 -6.10 2.72 11.80
C VAL A 254 -7.46 2.77 12.49
N ASN A 255 -8.25 1.72 12.29
CA ASN A 255 -9.58 1.57 12.87
C ASN A 255 -9.83 0.11 13.28
N ASP A 256 -10.90 -0.11 14.03
CA ASP A 256 -11.41 -1.42 14.44
C ASP A 256 -12.84 -1.65 13.93
N PHE A 257 -13.16 -1.06 12.77
CA PHE A 257 -14.49 -1.02 12.14
C PHE A 257 -15.59 -0.36 12.99
N THR A 258 -15.23 0.41 14.02
CA THR A 258 -16.20 1.18 14.78
C THR A 258 -16.22 2.64 14.33
N ASN A 259 -17.32 3.34 14.64
CA ASN A 259 -17.54 4.72 14.25
C ASN A 259 -16.40 5.65 14.67
N ILE A 260 -16.16 6.65 13.84
CA ILE A 260 -15.10 7.64 14.04
C ILE A 260 -15.69 8.89 14.68
N ILE A 261 -15.02 9.40 15.70
CA ILE A 261 -15.35 10.66 16.37
C ILE A 261 -14.27 11.67 15.98
N PRO A 262 -14.53 12.57 15.00
CA PRO A 262 -13.50 13.42 14.40
C PRO A 262 -12.64 14.18 15.41
N GLU A 263 -13.23 14.75 16.46
CA GLU A 263 -12.52 15.56 17.46
C GLU A 263 -11.53 14.75 18.32
N ARG A 264 -11.66 13.43 18.33
CA ARG A 264 -10.82 12.50 19.10
C ARG A 264 -9.89 11.70 18.20
N ASP A 265 -10.40 11.28 17.05
CA ASP A 265 -9.81 10.24 16.22
C ASP A 265 -9.02 10.82 15.03
N ILE A 266 -9.16 12.11 14.72
CA ILE A 266 -8.42 12.79 13.64
C ILE A 266 -7.43 13.79 14.23
N VAL A 267 -6.20 13.78 13.71
CA VAL A 267 -5.10 14.69 14.07
C VAL A 267 -4.39 15.29 12.87
#